data_AF-A0A5M3MD56-F1
#
_entry.id   AF-A0A5M3MD56-F1
#
_cell.length_a   1.000
_cell.length_b   1.000
_cell.length_c   1.000
_cell.angle_alpha   90.00
_cell.angle_beta   90.00
_cell.angle_gamma   90.00
#
_symmetry.space_group_name_H-M   'P 1'
#
loop_
_entity.id
_entity.type
_entity.pdbx_description
1 polymer ?
#
loop_
_entity_poly.entity_id
_entity_poly.type
_entity_poly.pdbx_seq_one_letter_code
_entity_poly.pdbx_strand_id
1 'polypeptide(L)'
;MTCVIANCCSPERSECTPTIEQPSEFNQRCQPDTTATDLSRDKLPWTPWCSREDFKLSEFAIEVALTCDQTDWVVKLIHQCVANLGAFMLNGHDEMQGTFEVASQILTPFKKHDLLVRFEEQNQTYNFEVSGCSLLDWVLDLLSNPQLQPHFIFDLQQVSKYDGKNFVQLIDDPWTANDF
;
A
#
# COMPACT_ATOMS: atom_id res chain seq x y z
N MET A 1 10.64 -4.48 15.00
CA MET A 1 10.36 -3.06 14.67
C MET A 1 9.09 -2.73 15.42
N THR A 2 9.21 -2.01 16.54
CA THR A 2 8.16 -1.94 17.58
C THR A 2 7.33 -0.68 17.36
N CYS A 3 6.05 -0.82 17.00
CA CYS A 3 5.11 0.30 16.95
C CYS A 3 4.72 0.67 18.39
N VAL A 4 5.02 1.91 18.78
CA VAL A 4 4.60 2.50 20.05
C VAL A 4 3.18 3.02 19.88
N ILE A 5 2.23 2.48 20.64
CA ILE A 5 0.87 3.02 20.73
C ILE A 5 0.96 4.32 21.52
N ALA A 6 0.79 5.45 20.83
CA ALA A 6 0.73 6.76 21.45
C ALA A 6 -0.61 6.95 22.17
N ASN A 7 -0.58 7.05 23.50
CA ASN A 7 -1.73 7.44 24.29
C ASN A 7 -2.09 8.91 24.00
N CYS A 8 -3.35 9.15 23.69
CA CYS A 8 -3.95 10.49 23.64
C CYS A 8 -3.90 11.15 25.02
N CYS A 9 -3.17 12.26 25.15
CA CYS A 9 -3.43 13.31 26.15
C CYS A 9 -2.90 14.64 25.59
N SER A 10 -3.79 15.62 25.43
CA SER A 10 -3.46 16.99 24.99
C SER A 10 -2.98 17.86 26.18
N PRO A 11 -2.67 19.16 25.98
CA PRO A 11 -1.35 19.72 26.20
C PRO A 11 -1.28 20.54 27.49
N GLU A 12 -0.23 20.37 28.31
CA GLU A 12 0.35 21.41 29.18
C GLU A 12 1.37 20.79 30.13
N ARG A 13 2.62 21.28 30.06
CA ARG A 13 3.72 21.31 31.06
C ARG A 13 5.05 21.16 30.31
N SER A 14 5.76 22.27 30.07
CA SER A 14 6.80 22.80 30.96
C SER A 14 7.90 21.77 31.20
N GLU A 15 8.99 21.96 30.46
CA GLU A 15 10.35 21.41 30.61
C GLU A 15 10.49 20.24 31.60
N CYS A 16 10.29 19.01 31.12
CA CYS A 16 10.75 17.81 31.84
C CYS A 16 12.08 17.34 31.26
N THR A 17 13.14 17.42 32.06
CA THR A 17 14.42 16.77 31.81
C THR A 17 14.20 15.25 31.71
N PRO A 18 14.77 14.55 30.71
CA PRO A 18 14.58 13.12 30.58
C PRO A 18 15.27 12.38 31.73
N THR A 19 14.47 11.74 32.58
CA THR A 19 14.97 10.82 33.61
C THR A 19 15.09 9.43 33.01
N ILE A 20 16.30 8.87 33.05
CA ILE A 20 16.55 7.47 32.66
C ILE A 20 16.26 6.60 33.89
N GLU A 21 15.13 5.89 33.86
CA GLU A 21 14.77 4.91 34.88
C GLU A 21 15.19 3.50 34.46
N GLN A 22 15.48 2.62 35.43
CA GLN A 22 15.81 1.23 35.12
C GLN A 22 14.54 0.42 34.78
N PRO A 23 14.61 -0.57 33.88
CA PRO A 23 13.43 -1.33 33.43
C PRO A 23 12.63 -1.99 34.57
N SER A 24 13.29 -2.35 35.67
CA SER A 24 12.66 -2.92 36.86
C SER A 24 11.79 -1.92 37.63
N GLU A 25 12.15 -0.64 37.64
CA GLU A 25 11.43 0.42 38.36
C GLU A 25 10.17 0.85 37.58
N PHE A 26 10.28 0.93 36.25
CA PHE A 26 9.14 1.20 35.36
C PHE A 26 8.05 0.13 35.49
N ASN A 27 8.44 -1.14 35.53
CA ASN A 27 7.51 -2.27 35.65
C ASN A 27 6.78 -2.31 37.01
N GLN A 28 7.38 -1.79 38.08
CA GLN A 28 6.73 -1.71 39.40
C GLN A 28 5.71 -0.57 39.46
N ARG A 29 5.95 0.54 38.79
CA ARG A 29 5.05 1.71 38.78
C ARG A 29 3.80 1.50 37.93
N CYS A 30 3.89 0.67 36.90
CA CYS A 30 2.75 0.27 36.05
C CYS A 30 1.93 -0.89 36.63
N GLN A 31 2.32 -1.45 37.78
CA GLN A 31 1.45 -2.38 38.50
C GLN A 31 0.44 -1.55 39.30
N PRO A 32 -0.87 -1.65 39.03
CA PRO A 32 -1.85 -0.97 39.86
C PRO A 32 -1.75 -1.49 41.29
N ASP A 33 -1.78 -0.58 42.26
CA ASP A 33 -1.80 -0.90 43.69
C ASP A 33 -2.87 -1.98 43.94
N THR A 34 -2.41 -3.14 44.39
CA THR A 34 -3.23 -4.30 44.68
C THR A 34 -3.98 -4.06 45.98
N THR A 35 -5.09 -3.34 45.90
CA THR A 35 -6.16 -3.30 46.91
C THR A 35 -7.51 -3.16 46.23
N ALA A 36 -7.90 -4.18 45.48
CA ALA A 36 -9.31 -4.42 45.17
C ALA A 36 -9.59 -5.92 45.09
N THR A 37 -10.34 -6.36 46.09
CA THR A 37 -11.00 -7.65 46.30
C THR A 37 -11.28 -8.45 45.03
N ASP A 38 -10.68 -9.65 45.02
CA ASP A 38 -11.07 -10.81 44.23
C ASP A 38 -12.55 -11.16 44.44
N LEU A 39 -13.33 -11.17 43.34
CA LEU A 39 -14.11 -12.33 42.86
C LEU A 39 -15.28 -11.92 41.94
N SER A 40 -15.31 -12.58 40.79
CA SER A 40 -16.48 -12.86 39.93
C SER A 40 -16.99 -11.74 39.01
N ARG A 41 -16.76 -11.91 37.71
CA ARG A 41 -17.78 -12.27 36.69
C ARG A 41 -17.25 -11.92 35.30
N ASP A 42 -17.13 -12.95 34.47
CA ASP A 42 -17.20 -12.87 33.01
C ASP A 42 -16.35 -11.74 32.38
N LYS A 43 -15.02 -11.82 32.54
CA LYS A 43 -14.16 -11.12 31.57
C LYS A 43 -14.45 -11.73 30.21
N LEU A 44 -15.11 -10.96 29.36
CA LEU A 44 -15.40 -11.35 27.99
C LEU A 44 -14.08 -11.78 27.32
N PRO A 45 -14.08 -12.84 26.49
CA PRO A 45 -12.84 -13.39 25.96
C PRO A 45 -12.03 -12.39 25.11
N TRP A 46 -12.66 -11.29 24.68
CA TRP A 46 -12.05 -10.21 23.92
C TRP A 46 -11.64 -8.99 24.76
N THR A 47 -11.57 -9.06 26.11
CA THR A 47 -10.84 -8.01 26.85
C THR A 47 -9.33 -8.09 26.56
N PRO A 48 -8.60 -6.96 26.42
CA PRO A 48 -8.95 -5.58 26.80
C PRO A 48 -9.67 -4.74 25.72
N TRP A 49 -10.06 -5.31 24.58
CA TRP A 49 -10.69 -4.54 23.50
C TRP A 49 -12.11 -4.07 23.87
N CYS A 50 -12.47 -2.88 23.38
CA CYS A 50 -13.77 -2.23 23.65
C CYS A 50 -14.95 -2.99 23.03
N SER A 51 -14.72 -3.67 21.90
CA SER A 51 -15.71 -4.50 21.22
C SER A 51 -15.12 -5.82 20.73
N ARG A 52 -16.00 -6.77 20.41
CA ARG A 52 -15.59 -8.05 19.82
C ARG A 52 -15.08 -7.85 18.39
N GLU A 53 -15.63 -6.88 17.68
CA GLU A 53 -15.26 -6.51 16.31
C GLU A 53 -13.84 -5.94 16.27
N ASP A 54 -13.48 -5.06 17.21
CA ASP A 54 -12.11 -4.53 17.33
C ASP A 54 -11.09 -5.64 17.61
N PHE A 55 -11.46 -6.60 18.46
CA PHE A 55 -10.62 -7.77 18.73
C PHE A 55 -10.40 -8.61 17.48
N LYS A 56 -11.47 -8.96 16.75
CA LYS A 56 -11.36 -9.72 15.49
C LYS A 56 -10.53 -9.00 14.44
N LEU A 57 -10.70 -7.68 14.31
CA LEU A 57 -9.89 -6.88 13.39
C LEU A 57 -8.41 -6.93 13.78
N SER A 58 -8.09 -6.86 15.08
CA SER A 58 -6.71 -6.96 15.56
C SER A 58 -6.12 -8.35 15.36
N GLU A 59 -6.91 -9.41 15.56
CA GLU A 59 -6.52 -10.80 15.28
C GLU A 59 -6.18 -10.96 13.80
N PHE A 60 -7.06 -10.49 12.92
CA PHE A 60 -6.83 -10.48 11.47
C PHE A 60 -5.57 -9.69 11.10
N ALA A 61 -5.38 -8.50 11.66
CA ALA A 61 -4.20 -7.67 11.38
C ALA A 61 -2.89 -8.39 11.73
N ILE A 62 -2.87 -9.15 12.83
CA ILE A 62 -1.72 -9.98 13.21
C ILE A 62 -1.57 -11.17 12.27
N GLU A 63 -2.66 -11.87 11.95
CA GLU A 63 -2.67 -13.06 11.09
C GLU A 63 -2.10 -12.78 9.70
N VAL A 64 -2.49 -11.66 9.09
CA VAL A 64 -2.00 -11.22 7.77
C VAL A 64 -0.79 -10.29 7.84
N ALA A 65 -0.24 -10.06 9.04
CA ALA A 65 0.92 -9.22 9.30
C ALA A 65 0.82 -7.80 8.69
N LEU A 66 -0.32 -7.13 8.90
CA LEU A 66 -0.50 -5.74 8.48
C LEU A 66 0.53 -4.82 9.15
N THR A 67 1.03 -3.85 8.39
CA THR A 67 1.82 -2.75 8.95
C THR A 67 0.94 -1.78 9.74
N CYS A 68 1.57 -0.89 10.52
CA CYS A 68 0.82 0.15 11.24
C CYS A 68 0.04 1.06 10.27
N ASP A 69 0.66 1.46 9.16
CA ASP A 69 -0.01 2.29 8.13
C ASP A 69 -1.19 1.56 7.47
N GLN A 70 -1.05 0.26 7.19
CA GLN A 70 -2.14 -0.55 6.63
C GLN A 70 -3.27 -0.71 7.64
N THR A 71 -2.95 -0.94 8.92
CA THR A 71 -3.93 -1.08 9.99
C THR A 71 -4.73 0.23 10.17
N ASP A 72 -4.03 1.37 10.22
CA ASP A 72 -4.65 2.69 10.30
C ASP A 72 -5.56 2.98 9.11
N TRP A 73 -5.13 2.56 7.91
CA TRP A 73 -5.93 2.70 6.70
C TRP A 73 -7.21 1.86 6.75
N VAL A 74 -7.13 0.60 7.18
CA VAL A 74 -8.32 -0.28 7.32
C VAL A 74 -9.29 0.28 8.35
N VAL A 75 -8.80 0.74 9.51
CA VAL A 75 -9.65 1.34 10.54
C VAL A 75 -10.37 2.58 10.01
N LYS A 76 -9.66 3.47 9.29
CA LYS A 76 -10.27 4.63 8.64
C LYS A 76 -11.32 4.23 7.61
N LEU A 77 -11.05 3.22 6.79
CA LEU A 77 -12.00 2.71 5.80
C LEU A 77 -13.29 2.20 6.46
N ILE A 78 -13.18 1.39 7.52
CA ILE A 78 -14.34 0.88 8.27
C ILE A 78 -15.16 2.04 8.83
N HIS A 79 -14.53 3.04 9.46
CA HIS A 79 -15.24 4.22 9.95
C HIS A 79 -15.94 5.00 8.83
N GLN A 80 -15.32 5.13 7.65
CA GLN A 80 -15.94 5.76 6.49
C GLN A 80 -17.15 4.97 5.98
N CYS A 81 -17.08 3.64 5.95
CA CYS A 81 -18.20 2.78 5.57
C CYS A 81 -19.37 2.88 6.56
N VAL A 82 -19.07 2.92 7.86
CA VAL A 82 -20.09 3.10 8.90
C VAL A 82 -20.72 4.49 8.83
N ALA A 83 -19.94 5.53 8.55
CA ALA A 83 -20.44 6.89 8.39
C ALA A 83 -21.28 7.06 7.10
N ASN A 84 -20.92 6.36 6.02
CA ASN A 84 -21.58 6.41 4.72
C ASN A 84 -22.18 5.04 4.37
N LEU A 85 -23.28 4.68 5.04
CA LEU A 85 -23.97 3.39 4.96
C LEU A 85 -24.34 2.88 3.54
N GLY A 86 -24.21 3.69 2.49
CA GLY A 86 -24.49 3.30 1.10
C GLY A 86 -23.28 3.18 0.17
N ALA A 87 -22.05 3.45 0.63
CA ALA A 87 -20.88 3.53 -0.25
C ALA A 87 -20.14 2.19 -0.47
N PHE A 88 -20.29 1.23 0.46
CA PHE A 88 -19.60 -0.05 0.40
C PHE A 88 -20.59 -1.17 0.04
N MET A 89 -20.47 -1.70 -1.18
CA MET A 89 -21.42 -2.68 -1.74
C MET A 89 -20.83 -4.09 -1.94
N LEU A 90 -19.52 -4.27 -1.75
CA LEU A 90 -18.87 -5.57 -1.95
C LEU A 90 -19.31 -6.57 -0.87
N ASN A 91 -19.85 -7.71 -1.30
CA ASN A 91 -20.38 -8.75 -0.41
C ASN A 91 -19.39 -9.87 -0.12
N GLY A 92 -18.27 -9.94 -0.84
CA GLY A 92 -17.25 -10.94 -0.60
C GLY A 92 -16.16 -11.02 -1.67
N HIS A 93 -15.30 -12.02 -1.51
CA HIS A 93 -14.16 -12.26 -2.38
C HIS A 93 -14.58 -12.55 -3.84
N ASP A 94 -15.58 -13.39 -4.06
CA ASP A 94 -16.00 -13.78 -5.42
C ASP A 94 -16.55 -12.61 -6.22
N GLU A 95 -17.29 -11.70 -5.56
CA GLU A 95 -17.77 -10.47 -6.20
C GLU A 95 -16.62 -9.50 -6.48
N MET A 96 -15.66 -9.38 -5.57
CA MET A 96 -14.46 -8.58 -5.79
C MET A 96 -13.65 -9.13 -6.96
N GLN A 97 -13.45 -10.45 -7.02
CA GLN A 97 -12.75 -11.12 -8.12
C GLN A 97 -13.52 -10.98 -9.45
N GLY A 98 -14.83 -11.16 -9.45
CA GLY A 98 -15.66 -10.92 -10.62
C GLY A 98 -15.62 -9.47 -11.10
N THR A 99 -15.58 -8.52 -10.16
CA THR A 99 -15.41 -7.08 -10.47
C THR A 99 -14.05 -6.81 -11.09
N PHE A 100 -12.98 -7.44 -10.60
CA PHE A 100 -11.66 -7.35 -11.23
C PHE A 100 -11.63 -7.99 -12.61
N GLU A 101 -12.30 -9.12 -12.81
CA GLU A 101 -12.41 -9.76 -14.12
C GLU A 101 -13.09 -8.81 -15.12
N VAL A 102 -14.22 -8.22 -14.74
CA VAL A 102 -14.93 -7.21 -15.55
C VAL A 102 -14.06 -5.97 -15.77
N ALA A 103 -13.38 -5.47 -14.74
CA ALA A 103 -12.50 -4.32 -14.86
C ALA A 103 -11.31 -4.60 -15.80
N SER A 104 -10.80 -5.84 -15.80
CA SER A 104 -9.71 -6.24 -16.68
C SER A 104 -10.09 -6.16 -18.17
N GLN A 105 -11.38 -6.31 -18.49
CA GLN A 105 -11.90 -6.18 -19.86
C GLN A 105 -12.02 -4.72 -20.34
N ILE A 106 -11.90 -3.74 -19.43
CA ILE A 106 -11.91 -2.32 -19.77
C ILE A 106 -10.58 -1.90 -20.40
N LEU A 107 -9.48 -2.54 -19.99
CA LEU A 107 -8.14 -2.28 -20.49
C LEU A 107 -7.74 -3.31 -21.55
N THR A 108 -6.68 -3.01 -22.29
CA THR A 108 -6.12 -3.89 -23.33
C THR A 108 -5.81 -5.26 -22.72
N PRO A 109 -6.46 -6.33 -23.23
CA PRO A 109 -6.32 -7.65 -22.64
C PRO A 109 -4.96 -8.27 -22.98
N PHE A 110 -4.46 -9.08 -22.05
CA PHE A 110 -3.35 -9.98 -22.33
C PHE A 110 -3.84 -11.15 -23.19
N LYS A 111 -3.10 -11.42 -24.26
CA LYS A 111 -3.34 -12.53 -25.18
C LYS A 111 -2.21 -13.54 -25.04
N LYS A 112 -2.57 -14.82 -25.08
CA LYS A 112 -1.61 -15.90 -25.11
C LYS A 112 -1.07 -16.06 -26.54
N HIS A 113 0.24 -16.21 -26.64
CA HIS A 113 0.97 -16.37 -27.89
C HIS A 113 1.93 -17.54 -27.77
N ASP A 114 1.92 -18.43 -28.75
CA ASP A 114 2.87 -19.52 -28.85
C ASP A 114 4.16 -19.04 -29.52
N LEU A 115 5.27 -19.08 -28.78
CA LEU A 115 6.59 -18.77 -29.29
C LEU A 115 7.35 -20.07 -29.57
N LEU A 116 7.54 -20.37 -30.85
CA LEU A 116 8.37 -21.47 -31.30
C LEU A 116 9.82 -21.01 -31.37
N VAL A 117 10.66 -21.49 -30.46
CA VAL A 117 12.09 -21.18 -30.42
C VAL A 117 12.88 -22.43 -30.77
N ARG A 118 13.74 -22.31 -31.79
CA ARG A 118 14.65 -23.38 -32.19
C ARG A 118 15.98 -23.22 -31.47
N PHE A 119 16.43 -24.26 -30.78
CA PHE A 119 17.74 -24.31 -30.15
C PHE A 119 18.69 -25.09 -31.05
N GLU A 120 19.68 -24.39 -31.61
CA GLU A 120 20.60 -24.95 -32.59
C GLU A 120 21.45 -26.10 -32.02
N GLU A 121 21.89 -25.98 -30.77
CA GLU A 121 22.70 -26.99 -30.08
C GLU A 121 21.99 -28.35 -29.96
N GLN A 122 20.67 -28.35 -29.88
CA GLN A 122 19.84 -29.54 -29.67
C GLN A 122 19.07 -29.93 -30.93
N ASN A 123 19.17 -29.13 -32.00
CA ASN A 123 18.37 -29.21 -33.22
C ASN A 123 16.86 -29.45 -32.94
N GLN A 124 16.35 -28.85 -31.85
CA GLN A 124 15.00 -29.06 -31.35
C GLN A 124 14.26 -27.73 -31.22
N THR A 125 12.98 -27.75 -31.54
CA THR A 125 12.08 -26.60 -31.38
C THR A 125 11.23 -26.81 -30.14
N TYR A 126 11.17 -25.78 -29.31
CA TYR A 126 10.32 -25.75 -28.11
C TYR A 126 9.23 -24.72 -28.31
N ASN A 127 8.03 -25.05 -27.85
CA ASN A 127 6.93 -24.11 -27.78
C ASN A 127 6.87 -23.50 -26.38
N PHE A 128 6.82 -22.17 -26.31
CA PHE A 128 6.60 -21.43 -25.08
C PHE A 128 5.31 -20.63 -25.20
N GLU A 129 4.33 -20.93 -24.34
CA GLU A 129 3.15 -20.08 -24.20
C GLU A 129 3.54 -18.82 -23.43
N VAL A 130 3.47 -17.68 -24.10
CA VAL A 130 3.78 -16.36 -23.51
C VAL A 130 2.52 -15.51 -23.54
N SER A 131 2.20 -14.89 -22.41
CA SER A 131 1.12 -13.90 -22.34
C SER A 131 1.68 -12.50 -22.60
N GLY A 132 1.13 -11.79 -23.58
CA GLY A 132 1.54 -10.44 -23.95
C GLY A 132 0.34 -9.56 -24.27
N CYS A 133 0.51 -8.25 -24.19
CA CYS A 133 -0.46 -7.26 -24.63
C CYS A 133 0.17 -6.34 -25.69
N SER A 134 -0.67 -5.71 -26.49
CA SER A 134 -0.22 -4.67 -27.43
C SER A 134 0.22 -3.45 -26.62
N LEU A 135 1.51 -3.14 -26.65
CA LEU A 135 2.05 -2.02 -25.88
C LEU A 135 1.41 -0.68 -26.31
N LEU A 136 1.16 -0.52 -27.61
CA LEU A 136 0.52 0.69 -28.13
C LEU A 136 -0.92 0.83 -27.64
N ASP A 137 -1.72 -0.24 -27.74
CA ASP A 137 -3.12 -0.20 -27.28
C ASP A 137 -3.19 0.04 -25.76
N TRP A 138 -2.30 -0.60 -24.99
CA TRP A 138 -2.18 -0.36 -23.56
C TRP A 138 -1.81 1.09 -23.22
N VAL A 139 -0.88 1.69 -23.96
CA VAL A 139 -0.53 3.11 -23.80
C VAL A 139 -1.72 4.01 -24.14
N LEU A 140 -2.50 3.68 -25.19
CA LEU A 140 -3.70 4.43 -25.55
C LEU A 140 -4.78 4.36 -24.47
N ASP A 141 -4.94 3.22 -23.78
CA ASP A 141 -5.84 3.10 -22.64
C ASP A 141 -5.41 3.99 -21.48
N LEU A 142 -4.11 4.02 -21.16
CA LEU A 142 -3.58 4.89 -20.12
C LEU A 142 -3.75 6.37 -20.47
N LEU A 143 -3.54 6.73 -21.74
CA LEU A 143 -3.77 8.07 -22.27
C LEU A 143 -5.23 8.51 -22.20
N SER A 144 -6.14 7.55 -22.33
CA SER A 144 -7.58 7.78 -22.26
C SER A 144 -8.06 8.00 -20.82
N ASN A 145 -7.24 7.68 -19.80
CA ASN A 145 -7.57 7.91 -18.41
C ASN A 145 -7.39 9.40 -18.03
N PRO A 146 -8.47 10.15 -17.73
CA PRO A 146 -8.38 11.58 -17.44
C PRO A 146 -7.57 11.92 -16.19
N GLN A 147 -7.39 10.98 -15.26
CA GLN A 147 -6.57 11.18 -14.07
C GLN A 147 -5.07 11.02 -14.36
N LEU A 148 -4.71 10.18 -15.34
CA LEU A 148 -3.31 9.95 -15.70
C LEU A 148 -2.85 10.89 -16.80
N GLN A 149 -3.74 11.26 -17.73
CA GLN A 149 -3.47 12.14 -18.86
C GLN A 149 -2.66 13.40 -18.48
N PRO A 150 -2.96 14.14 -17.38
CA PRO A 150 -2.21 15.35 -17.03
C PRO A 150 -0.77 15.10 -16.57
N HIS A 151 -0.44 13.86 -16.22
CA HIS A 151 0.87 13.46 -15.72
C HIS A 151 1.76 12.85 -16.80
N PHE A 152 1.22 12.57 -18.00
CA PHE A 152 2.04 12.14 -19.12
C PHE A 152 2.85 13.31 -19.68
N ILE A 153 4.17 13.15 -19.70
CA ILE A 153 5.11 14.09 -20.31
C ILE A 153 5.58 13.43 -21.62
N PHE A 154 5.07 13.91 -22.75
CA PHE A 154 5.46 13.44 -24.07
C PHE A 154 6.68 14.15 -24.64
N ASP A 155 6.96 15.35 -24.12
CA ASP A 155 8.11 16.12 -24.54
C ASP A 155 9.36 15.54 -23.90
N LEU A 156 10.35 15.32 -24.76
CA LEU A 156 11.72 15.13 -24.35
C LEU A 156 12.16 16.40 -23.62
N GLN A 157 12.21 16.35 -22.29
CA GLN A 157 12.69 17.47 -21.52
C GLN A 157 14.12 17.79 -21.98
N GLN A 158 14.34 19.01 -22.43
CA GLN A 158 15.67 19.51 -22.75
C GLN A 158 16.48 19.49 -21.45
N VAL A 159 17.24 18.42 -21.24
CA VAL A 159 18.10 18.30 -20.07
C VAL A 159 19.27 19.25 -20.29
N SER A 160 19.41 20.24 -19.43
CA SER A 160 20.57 21.12 -19.43
C SER A 160 21.37 20.92 -18.15
N LYS A 161 22.70 20.91 -18.30
CA LYS A 161 23.64 20.78 -17.19
C LYS A 161 24.49 22.04 -17.12
N TYR A 162 24.62 22.60 -15.92
CA TYR A 162 25.50 23.75 -15.70
C TYR A 162 26.97 23.29 -15.70
N ASP A 163 27.78 23.82 -16.60
CA ASP A 163 29.21 23.46 -16.76
C ASP A 163 30.16 24.31 -15.89
N GLY A 164 29.59 25.18 -15.06
CA GLY A 164 30.33 26.15 -14.25
C GLY A 164 30.32 27.56 -14.83
N LYS A 165 29.93 27.74 -16.10
CA LYS A 165 29.76 29.06 -16.74
C LYS A 165 28.38 29.23 -17.38
N ASN A 166 27.88 28.21 -18.07
CA ASN A 166 26.61 28.25 -18.79
C ASN A 166 25.83 26.95 -18.56
N PHE A 167 24.51 27.01 -18.74
CA PHE A 167 23.72 25.79 -18.93
C PHE A 167 23.95 25.28 -20.35
N VAL A 168 24.50 24.07 -20.47
CA VAL A 168 24.76 23.41 -21.75
C VAL A 168 23.71 22.31 -21.92
N GLN A 169 23.11 22.22 -23.11
CA GLN A 169 22.18 21.15 -23.46
C GLN A 169 22.90 19.80 -23.48
N LEU A 170 22.32 18.82 -22.81
CA LEU A 170 22.80 17.46 -22.78
C LEU A 170 21.99 16.67 -23.81
N ILE A 171 22.66 16.24 -24.88
CA ILE A 171 22.07 15.37 -25.91
C ILE A 171 22.45 13.95 -25.53
N ASP A 172 21.54 13.25 -24.86
CA ASP A 172 21.68 11.84 -24.50
C ASP A 172 21.17 10.89 -25.59
N ASP A 173 20.27 11.37 -26.44
CA ASP A 173 19.61 10.60 -27.49
C ASP A 173 19.47 11.44 -28.77
N PRO A 174 19.64 10.89 -29.99
CA PRO A 174 19.44 11.60 -31.26
C PRO A 174 18.18 12.48 -31.37
N TRP A 175 17.12 12.21 -30.60
CA TRP A 175 15.89 13.01 -30.59
C TRP A 175 15.86 14.12 -29.52
N THR A 176 16.85 14.23 -28.64
CA THR A 176 16.99 15.36 -27.69
C THR A 176 17.74 16.56 -28.27
N ALA A 177 18.04 16.53 -29.57
CA ALA A 177 18.56 17.66 -30.34
C ALA A 177 17.43 18.61 -30.80
N ASN A 178 17.74 19.88 -31.05
CA ASN A 178 16.78 20.80 -31.66
C ASN A 178 16.46 20.34 -33.09
N ASP A 179 15.20 20.50 -33.52
CA ASP A 179 14.82 20.42 -34.92
C ASP A 179 15.75 21.33 -35.75
N PHE A 180 16.31 20.77 -36.84
CA PHE A 180 17.30 21.41 -37.71
C PHE A 180 16.80 22.69 -38.39
#